data_AF-A0A1N7FLC1-F1
#
_entry.id   AF-A0A1N7FLC1-F1
#
_cell.length_a   1.000
_cell.length_b   1.000
_cell.length_c   1.000
_cell.angle_alpha   90.00
_cell.angle_beta   90.00
_cell.angle_gamma   90.00
#
_symmetry.space_group_name_H-M   'P 1'
#
loop_
_entity.id
_entity.type
_entity.pdbx_description
1 polymer ?
#
loop_
_entity_poly.entity_id
_entity_poly.type
_entity_poly.pdbx_seq_one_letter_code
_entity_poly.pdbx_strand_id
1 'polypeptide(L)'
;MADEITAGRNAARALTARAPGWMVWYGERTGSFWAVPRAGTAIVPRMLEAQTADDLENEIRRAEGRPTREQTQPETEEAARHRRPPAETPAPRIPVGR
;
A
#
# COMPACT_ATOMS: atom_id res chain seq x y z
N MET A 1 -13.45 -24.07 18.23
CA MET A 1 -14.29 -23.04 17.59
C MET A 1 -14.68 -21.90 18.52
N ALA A 2 -15.52 -22.07 19.56
CA ALA A 2 -15.90 -20.96 20.44
C ALA A 2 -14.70 -20.33 21.20
N ASP A 3 -13.73 -21.17 21.55
CA ASP A 3 -12.47 -20.76 22.20
C ASP A 3 -11.60 -19.91 21.27
N GLU A 4 -11.43 -20.34 20.01
CA GLU A 4 -10.68 -19.60 18.99
C GLU A 4 -11.31 -18.24 18.65
N ILE A 5 -12.64 -18.16 18.61
CA ILE A 5 -13.36 -16.90 18.40
C ILE A 5 -13.11 -15.94 19.57
N THR A 6 -13.13 -16.45 20.79
CA THR A 6 -12.86 -15.68 22.01
C THR A 6 -11.40 -15.22 22.05
N ALA A 7 -10.46 -16.08 21.69
CA ALA A 7 -9.05 -15.75 21.56
C ALA A 7 -8.82 -14.66 20.50
N GLY A 8 -9.46 -14.79 19.32
CA GLY A 8 -9.40 -13.80 18.25
C GLY A 8 -9.93 -12.43 18.66
N ARG A 9 -11.07 -12.37 19.35
CA ARG A 9 -11.62 -11.11 19.89
C ARG A 9 -10.73 -10.47 20.94
N ASN A 10 -10.15 -11.27 21.85
CA ASN A 10 -9.22 -10.75 22.86
C ASN A 10 -7.95 -10.20 22.21
N ALA A 11 -7.42 -10.88 21.20
CA ALA A 11 -6.25 -10.44 20.45
C ALA A 11 -6.50 -9.13 19.69
N ALA A 12 -7.65 -9.00 19.00
CA ALA A 12 -8.05 -7.75 18.34
C ALA A 12 -8.18 -6.58 19.34
N ARG A 13 -8.70 -6.85 20.54
CA ARG A 13 -8.82 -5.85 21.61
C ARG A 13 -7.44 -5.42 22.14
N ALA A 14 -6.53 -6.37 22.34
CA ALA A 14 -5.15 -6.09 22.74
C ALA A 14 -4.41 -5.25 21.69
N LEU A 15 -4.57 -5.59 20.41
CA LEU A 15 -4.05 -4.82 19.27
C LEU A 15 -4.55 -3.37 19.27
N THR A 16 -5.87 -3.17 19.46
CA THR A 16 -6.46 -1.83 19.53
C THR A 16 -5.83 -0.98 20.65
N ALA A 17 -5.48 -1.61 21.79
CA ALA A 17 -4.83 -0.92 22.89
C ALA A 17 -3.38 -0.51 22.58
N ARG A 18 -2.68 -1.29 21.74
CA ARG A 18 -1.30 -1.01 21.31
C ARG A 18 -1.23 0.01 20.18
N ALA A 19 -2.25 0.03 19.31
CA ALA A 19 -2.35 0.90 18.15
C ALA A 19 -3.62 1.77 18.23
N PRO A 20 -3.70 2.78 19.11
CA PRO A 20 -4.90 3.60 19.30
C PRO A 20 -5.31 4.42 18.07
N GLY A 21 -4.37 4.62 17.14
CA GLY A 21 -4.58 5.23 15.82
C GLY A 21 -5.30 4.33 14.81
N TRP A 22 -5.51 3.06 15.14
CA TRP A 22 -6.10 2.06 14.27
C TRP A 22 -7.36 1.46 14.90
N MET A 23 -8.35 1.20 14.07
CA MET A 23 -9.53 0.42 14.44
C MET A 23 -9.28 -1.02 14.00
N VAL A 24 -9.23 -1.94 14.96
CA VAL A 24 -8.92 -3.35 14.71
C VAL A 24 -10.13 -4.23 15.02
N TRP A 25 -10.40 -5.23 14.18
CA TRP A 25 -11.45 -6.21 14.40
C TRP A 25 -11.06 -7.62 13.96
N TYR A 26 -11.76 -8.62 14.50
CA TYR A 26 -11.60 -10.04 14.16
C TYR A 26 -12.86 -10.56 13.46
N GLY A 27 -12.70 -11.11 12.26
CA GLY A 27 -13.76 -11.72 11.48
C GLY A 27 -13.98 -13.16 11.90
N GLU A 28 -14.94 -13.40 12.80
CA GLU A 28 -15.22 -14.75 13.35
C GLU A 28 -15.52 -15.81 12.28
N ARG A 29 -16.07 -15.39 11.13
CA ARG A 29 -16.40 -16.25 9.98
C ARG A 29 -15.19 -16.61 9.12
N THR A 30 -14.19 -15.74 9.06
CA THR A 30 -13.03 -15.89 8.17
C THR A 30 -11.75 -16.24 8.91
N GLY A 31 -11.70 -16.02 10.23
CA GLY A 31 -10.46 -16.11 11.01
C GLY A 31 -9.49 -14.95 10.75
N SER A 32 -9.86 -13.96 9.93
CA SER A 32 -8.99 -12.83 9.59
C SER A 32 -9.09 -11.71 10.62
N PHE A 33 -7.98 -11.06 10.87
CA PHE A 33 -7.89 -9.78 11.55
C PHE A 33 -7.80 -8.65 10.53
N TRP A 34 -8.39 -7.52 10.86
CA TRP A 34 -8.44 -6.36 9.98
C TRP A 34 -8.10 -5.10 10.77
N ALA A 35 -7.43 -4.15 10.12
CA ALA A 35 -7.14 -2.84 10.70
C ALA A 35 -7.41 -1.72 9.70
N VAL A 36 -8.10 -0.66 10.15
CA VAL A 36 -8.29 0.57 9.39
C VAL A 36 -7.76 1.76 10.19
N PRO A 37 -6.99 2.67 9.56
CA PRO A 37 -6.50 3.86 10.22
C PRO A 37 -7.67 4.78 10.59
N ARG A 38 -7.65 5.32 11.81
CA ARG A 38 -8.65 6.30 12.24
C ARG A 38 -8.38 7.63 11.55
N ALA A 39 -9.45 8.31 11.14
CA ALA A 39 -9.38 9.64 10.54
C ALA A 39 -8.56 10.59 11.44
N GLY A 40 -7.55 11.24 10.86
CA GLY A 40 -6.59 12.09 11.58
C GLY A 40 -5.25 11.43 11.95
N THR A 41 -5.15 10.10 11.86
CA THR A 41 -3.90 9.34 12.11
C THR A 41 -3.32 8.72 10.83
N ALA A 42 -4.04 8.85 9.70
CA ALA A 42 -3.72 8.16 8.47
C ALA A 42 -2.45 8.70 7.81
N ILE A 43 -1.32 8.08 8.13
CA ILE A 43 -0.11 8.14 7.30
C ILE A 43 -0.32 7.29 6.04
N VAL A 44 -1.16 6.24 6.09
CA VAL A 44 -1.43 5.32 4.98
C VAL A 44 -2.94 5.21 4.74
N PRO A 45 -3.44 5.32 3.50
CA PRO A 45 -4.89 5.26 3.21
C PRO A 45 -5.45 3.83 3.02
N ARG A 46 -4.72 2.76 3.39
CA ARG A 46 -5.13 1.38 3.10
C ARG A 46 -5.61 0.62 4.36
N MET A 47 -6.66 -0.18 4.17
CA MET A 47 -7.07 -1.23 5.10
C MET A 47 -6.05 -2.38 5.08
N LEU A 48 -5.70 -2.90 6.24
CA LEU A 48 -4.82 -4.06 6.41
C LEU A 48 -5.66 -5.29 6.81
N GLU A 49 -5.31 -6.44 6.27
CA GLU A 49 -5.88 -7.75 6.62
C GLU A 49 -4.72 -8.71 6.91
N ALA A 50 -4.87 -9.54 7.94
CA ALA A 50 -3.94 -10.62 8.26
C ALA A 50 -4.65 -11.84 8.86
N GLN A 51 -4.02 -13.01 8.79
CA GLN A 51 -4.55 -14.24 9.39
C GLN A 51 -4.27 -14.35 10.89
N THR A 52 -3.32 -13.59 11.41
CA THR A 52 -2.96 -13.59 12.84
C THR A 52 -2.84 -12.16 13.37
N ALA A 53 -3.01 -12.02 14.68
CA ALA A 53 -2.86 -10.73 15.36
C ALA A 53 -1.43 -10.19 15.27
N ASP A 54 -0.41 -11.07 15.34
CA ASP A 54 1.00 -10.69 15.25
C ASP A 54 1.35 -10.12 13.87
N ASP A 55 0.88 -10.79 12.81
CA ASP A 55 1.11 -10.35 11.44
C ASP A 55 0.42 -9.00 11.16
N LEU A 56 -0.80 -8.80 11.70
CA LEU A 56 -1.48 -7.51 11.63
C LEU A 56 -0.72 -6.40 12.38
N GLU A 57 -0.17 -6.69 13.57
CA GLU A 57 0.65 -5.75 14.34
C GLU A 57 1.88 -5.31 13.55
N ASN A 58 2.56 -6.26 12.91
CA ASN A 58 3.73 -6.00 12.10
C ASN A 58 3.39 -5.15 10.87
N GLU A 59 2.26 -5.42 10.20
CA GLU A 59 1.78 -4.62 9.07
C GLU A 59 1.38 -3.19 9.49
N ILE A 60 0.73 -3.03 10.65
CA ILE A 60 0.43 -1.70 11.22
C ILE A 60 1.74 -0.95 11.46
N ARG A 61 2.72 -1.57 12.12
CA ARG A 61 4.01 -0.93 12.40
C ARG A 61 4.76 -0.54 11.11
N ARG A 62 4.67 -1.37 10.06
CA ARG A 62 5.24 -1.08 8.74
C ARG A 62 4.52 0.08 8.06
N ALA A 63 3.20 0.17 8.20
CA ALA A 63 2.40 1.26 7.67
C ALA A 63 2.72 2.58 8.39
N GLU A 64 2.87 2.57 9.72
CA GLU A 64 3.22 3.76 10.51
C GLU A 64 4.66 4.23 10.28
N GLY A 65 5.61 3.29 10.12
CA GLY A 65 7.03 3.60 9.90
C GLY A 65 7.40 4.03 8.48
N ARG A 66 6.50 3.87 7.49
CA ARG A 66 6.72 4.36 6.13
C ARG A 66 5.98 5.69 5.92
N PRO A 67 6.68 6.83 5.79
CA PRO A 67 6.04 8.00 5.23
C PRO A 67 5.56 7.67 3.81
N THR A 68 4.30 7.97 3.51
CA THR A 68 3.66 7.80 2.20
C THR A 68 4.41 8.59 1.12
N ARG A 69 5.47 8.01 0.56
CA ARG A 69 6.09 8.48 -0.68
C ARG A 69 6.39 7.38 -1.70
N GLU A 70 6.35 6.09 -1.34
CA GLU A 70 6.84 5.05 -2.25
C GLU A 70 5.90 3.84 -2.32
N GLN A 71 4.64 4.07 -2.67
CA GLN A 71 3.81 3.06 -3.34
C GLN A 71 3.08 3.67 -4.55
N THR A 72 3.76 4.59 -5.26
CA THR A 72 3.61 4.61 -6.71
C THR A 72 4.25 3.32 -7.18
N GLN A 73 3.39 2.39 -7.56
CA GLN A 73 3.68 1.20 -8.35
C GLN A 73 4.81 1.51 -9.36
N PRO A 74 5.68 0.56 -9.72
CA PRO A 74 6.47 0.68 -10.94
C PRO A 74 5.49 0.64 -12.13
N GLU A 75 4.80 1.76 -12.35
CA GLU A 75 4.16 2.09 -13.60
C GLU A 75 5.32 2.30 -14.58
N THR A 76 5.65 1.20 -15.27
CA THR A 76 6.06 1.26 -16.67
C THR A 76 7.52 1.63 -16.93
N GLU A 77 8.47 0.80 -16.48
CA GLU A 77 9.80 0.74 -17.11
C GLU A 77 9.80 -0.09 -18.42
N GLU A 78 8.64 -0.55 -18.90
CA GLU A 78 8.51 -1.18 -20.23
C GLU A 78 8.09 -0.21 -21.35
N ALA A 79 7.52 0.97 -21.04
CA ALA A 79 7.20 2.00 -22.06
C ALA A 79 8.30 3.06 -22.26
N ALA A 80 9.34 3.08 -21.42
CA ALA A 80 10.50 3.95 -21.64
C ALA A 80 11.42 3.47 -22.78
N ARG A 81 11.22 2.25 -23.32
CA ARG A 81 11.93 1.78 -24.51
C ARG A 81 11.28 2.17 -25.84
N HIS A 82 10.09 2.79 -25.82
CA HIS A 82 9.34 3.11 -27.04
C HIS A 82 8.95 4.59 -27.22
N ARG A 83 9.53 5.53 -26.46
CA ARG A 83 9.45 6.96 -26.77
C ARG A 83 10.80 7.52 -27.27
N ARG A 84 10.94 7.46 -28.61
CA ARG A 84 11.76 8.25 -29.56
C ARG A 84 12.92 9.12 -29.01
N PRO A 85 14.13 9.03 -29.58
CA PRO A 85 15.06 10.16 -29.56
C PRO A 85 14.54 11.29 -30.50
N PRO A 86 14.58 12.57 -30.09
CA PRO A 86 14.41 13.71 -30.98
C PRO A 86 15.77 14.11 -31.57
N ALA A 87 16.02 13.72 -32.81
CA ALA A 87 17.03 14.32 -33.69
C ALA A 87 16.74 13.75 -35.07
N GLU A 88 16.59 14.48 -36.16
CA GLU A 88 16.69 15.89 -36.50
C GLU A 88 16.14 15.86 -37.95
N THR A 89 15.25 16.76 -38.34
CA THR A 89 14.87 16.84 -39.76
C THR A 89 16.02 17.55 -40.48
N PRO A 90 16.86 16.90 -41.32
CA PRO A 90 17.72 17.65 -42.20
C PRO A 90 16.84 18.40 -43.20
N ALA A 91 16.97 19.72 -43.18
CA ALA A 91 16.25 20.68 -44.03
C ALA A 91 16.35 20.33 -45.53
N PRO A 92 15.34 20.71 -46.34
CA PRO A 92 15.34 20.46 -47.78
C PRO A 92 16.47 21.24 -48.46
N ARG A 93 17.32 20.55 -49.23
CA ARG A 93 18.30 21.16 -50.13
C ARG A 93 17.67 21.33 -51.51
N ILE A 94 17.30 22.55 -51.88
CA ILE A 94 17.08 22.98 -53.29
C ILE A 94 17.61 24.42 -53.45
N PRO A 95 17.92 24.91 -54.66
CA PRO A 95 19.18 24.77 -55.41
C PRO A 95 19.95 26.11 -55.50
N VAL A 96 21.25 26.08 -55.84
CA VAL A 96 21.97 27.27 -56.37
C VAL A 96 22.44 26.92 -57.77
N GLY A 97 21.95 27.68 -58.74
CA GLY A 97 22.08 27.40 -60.17
C GLY A 97 23.47 27.65 -60.75
N ARG A 98 23.63 27.10 -61.95
CA ARG A 98 24.45 27.64 -63.02
C ARG A 98 23.78 27.35 -64.36
#